data_AF-M7SVG3-F1
#
_entry.id   AF-M7SVG3-F1
#
_cell.length_a   1.000
_cell.length_b   1.000
_cell.length_c   1.000
_cell.angle_alpha   90.00
_cell.angle_beta   90.00
_cell.angle_gamma   90.00
#
_symmetry.space_group_name_H-M   'P 1'
#
loop_
_entity.id
_entity.type
_entity.pdbx_description
1 polymer ?
#
loop_
_entity_poly.entity_id
_entity_poly.type
_entity_poly.pdbx_seq_one_letter_code
_entity_poly.pdbx_strand_id
1 'polypeptide(L)'
;MEPRRSTRTRPQLQAPHLGPPKKRVAPERRGSSKRTKRSQDAEREVEEEEDEEEEEEEEEEEEEEEEEEEEEEEVAEDEEEEEEEEDDDDDDDDDDDEPVGRFTSGKEKKGYKGKGVLSKNWSQSKKKTLAGLKKLPGELQLHAASFPDRLLSVTNTTKEWLSNNKPVITMDTLRSRLPSAEYDEVWGEEEEEALLASFPEDDVYRVYVLTKTYGSTTNYLSMWRKICRLRGCFPEQIIGAKHYLEYGEQVEVERGVWKPDPNWTKNFCKVLEVLVISSPCGDNMGLLGLFIRYTVACYIDRRMVPVHNSETGHKFFDVLGESIRLEKGTKPLKEIGRGVREGWTNRGLRLPWDARVLEQIELLAAEEAAELTRHPAARDQGQDEVQIYQVLTRDLELLLRAIKRVQDLGFLDGFTMADRQSVISQWYWERVAWVAPDQPRH
;
A
#
# COMPACT_ATOMS: atom_id res chain seq x y z
N MET A 1 60.96 3.40 -33.61
CA MET A 1 60.92 4.39 -32.51
C MET A 1 59.77 3.98 -31.61
N GLU A 2 60.08 3.29 -30.52
CA GLU A 2 59.11 2.81 -29.53
C GLU A 2 58.83 3.89 -28.48
N PRO A 3 57.57 4.09 -28.05
CA PRO A 3 57.27 5.01 -26.97
C PRO A 3 57.47 4.33 -25.60
N ARG A 4 58.28 4.98 -24.76
CA ARG A 4 58.62 4.56 -23.39
C ARG A 4 57.40 4.66 -22.47
N ARG A 5 57.08 3.55 -21.80
CA ARG A 5 56.10 3.48 -20.71
C ARG A 5 56.62 4.24 -19.48
N SER A 6 55.86 5.25 -19.05
CA SER A 6 56.09 6.03 -17.83
C SER A 6 55.33 5.39 -16.66
N THR A 7 56.05 4.74 -15.74
CA THR A 7 55.51 4.22 -14.48
C THR A 7 55.34 5.37 -13.48
N ARG A 8 54.09 5.77 -13.22
CA ARG A 8 53.74 6.68 -12.12
C ARG A 8 53.45 5.89 -10.85
N THR A 9 54.30 6.07 -9.86
CA THR A 9 54.20 5.54 -8.50
C THR A 9 53.05 6.24 -7.75
N ARG A 10 52.13 5.45 -7.18
CA ARG A 10 50.98 5.90 -6.39
C ARG A 10 51.43 6.27 -4.97
N PRO A 11 51.09 7.45 -4.42
CA PRO A 11 51.44 7.79 -3.04
C PRO A 11 50.51 7.06 -2.06
N GLN A 12 51.12 6.51 -1.02
CA GLN A 12 50.49 5.77 0.07
C GLN A 12 49.89 6.78 1.07
N LEU A 13 48.56 6.87 1.14
CA LEU A 13 47.84 7.68 2.13
C LEU A 13 47.88 6.97 3.49
N GLN A 14 48.45 7.66 4.49
CA GLN A 14 48.46 7.22 5.88
C GLN A 14 47.08 7.46 6.51
N ALA A 15 46.56 6.44 7.21
CA ALA A 15 45.31 6.52 7.96
C ALA A 15 45.49 7.36 9.25
N PRO A 16 44.52 8.20 9.64
CA PRO A 16 44.58 8.93 10.90
C PRO A 16 44.28 8.04 12.11
N HIS A 17 45.13 8.20 13.12
CA HIS A 17 45.10 7.52 14.41
C HIS A 17 43.88 7.97 15.23
N LEU A 18 42.94 7.05 15.51
CA LEU A 18 41.83 7.27 16.42
C LEU A 18 42.31 7.16 17.87
N GLY A 19 42.04 8.18 18.68
CA GLY A 19 42.30 8.21 20.12
C GLY A 19 41.24 7.48 20.95
N PRO A 20 41.54 7.15 22.22
CA PRO A 20 40.69 6.28 23.04
C PRO A 20 39.42 6.96 23.58
N PRO A 21 38.34 6.20 23.83
CA PRO A 21 37.04 6.73 24.23
C PRO A 21 37.01 7.20 25.68
N LYS A 22 36.41 8.38 25.91
CA LYS A 22 36.16 8.93 27.25
C LYS A 22 34.92 8.30 27.88
N LYS A 23 35.09 7.75 29.08
CA LYS A 23 34.02 7.25 29.95
C LYS A 23 33.03 8.37 30.32
N ARG A 24 31.74 8.14 30.09
CA ARG A 24 30.63 8.98 30.57
C ARG A 24 30.36 8.68 32.05
N VAL A 25 30.27 9.74 32.84
CA VAL A 25 29.92 9.75 34.27
C VAL A 25 28.39 9.89 34.38
N ALA A 26 27.77 9.05 35.21
CA ALA A 26 26.33 9.07 35.51
C ALA A 26 25.98 10.22 36.47
N PRO A 27 24.83 10.90 36.30
CA PRO A 27 24.38 11.91 37.27
C PRO A 27 23.64 11.28 38.46
N GLU A 28 23.97 11.78 39.64
CA GLU A 28 23.45 11.40 40.95
C GLU A 28 21.97 11.79 41.14
N ARG A 29 21.19 10.86 41.72
CA ARG A 29 19.87 11.11 42.30
C ARG A 29 20.02 11.76 43.69
N ARG A 30 19.53 12.98 43.83
CA ARG A 30 19.15 13.66 45.09
C ARG A 30 17.84 14.40 44.77
N GLY A 31 16.83 14.53 45.63
CA GLY A 31 16.64 14.20 47.02
C GLY A 31 15.24 14.71 47.38
N SER A 32 14.67 14.10 48.40
CA SER A 32 13.37 14.40 49.01
C SER A 32 13.24 15.83 49.54
N SER A 33 12.05 16.43 49.38
CA SER A 33 11.62 17.51 50.27
C SER A 33 10.12 17.51 50.56
N LYS A 34 9.86 17.78 51.83
CA LYS A 34 8.63 17.69 52.59
C LYS A 34 7.73 18.92 52.37
N ARG A 35 6.43 18.66 52.30
CA ARG A 35 5.38 19.24 53.18
C ARG A 35 5.41 20.76 53.42
N THR A 36 4.41 21.45 52.87
CA THR A 36 3.77 22.59 53.55
C THR A 36 2.26 22.52 53.40
N LYS A 37 1.61 22.74 54.54
CA LYS A 37 0.18 22.72 54.84
C LYS A 37 -0.28 24.19 54.95
N ARG A 38 -1.58 24.48 54.74
CA ARG A 38 -2.31 25.75 55.02
C ARG A 38 -2.30 26.70 53.81
N SER A 39 -3.42 27.00 53.14
CA SER A 39 -4.71 27.61 53.59
C SER A 39 -5.77 27.20 52.54
N GLN A 40 -7.00 26.74 52.79
CA GLN A 40 -8.16 27.24 53.56
C GLN A 40 -8.61 28.68 53.28
N ASP A 41 -9.86 28.78 52.86
CA ASP A 41 -10.78 29.94 52.75
C ASP A 41 -10.72 30.79 51.47
N ALA A 42 -11.38 30.30 50.41
CA ALA A 42 -12.42 31.01 49.65
C ALA A 42 -12.91 30.08 48.53
N GLU A 43 -14.19 30.20 48.15
CA GLU A 43 -14.86 29.45 47.06
C GLU A 43 -15.45 28.10 47.48
N ARG A 44 -16.28 28.18 48.51
CA ARG A 44 -17.38 27.25 48.80
C ARG A 44 -18.66 28.03 48.54
N GLU A 45 -19.26 27.90 47.35
CA GLU A 45 -20.68 28.23 47.04
C GLU A 45 -21.01 28.15 45.52
N VAL A 46 -20.48 27.18 44.75
CA VAL A 46 -21.01 26.83 43.41
C VAL A 46 -20.68 25.35 43.11
N GLU A 47 -21.10 24.42 43.97
CA GLU A 47 -20.73 22.99 43.84
C GLU A 47 -21.78 22.10 44.54
N GLU A 48 -23.08 22.35 44.30
CA GLU A 48 -24.20 21.55 44.84
C GLU A 48 -25.28 21.24 43.77
N GLU A 49 -24.97 21.30 42.47
CA GLU A 49 -25.89 20.87 41.38
C GLU A 49 -25.21 20.07 40.24
N GLU A 50 -24.01 19.50 40.46
CA GLU A 50 -23.30 18.67 39.45
C GLU A 50 -22.84 17.31 40.02
N ASP A 51 -23.50 16.80 41.07
CA ASP A 51 -23.04 15.60 41.83
C ASP A 51 -24.15 14.53 41.96
N GLU A 52 -25.06 14.45 40.98
CA GLU A 52 -26.09 13.38 40.86
C GLU A 52 -26.15 12.73 39.45
N GLU A 53 -25.27 13.10 38.50
CA GLU A 53 -25.21 12.48 37.16
C GLU A 53 -23.89 11.71 36.88
N GLU A 54 -23.02 11.53 37.87
CA GLU A 54 -21.75 10.76 37.73
C GLU A 54 -21.77 9.37 38.42
N GLU A 55 -22.90 8.91 38.99
CA GLU A 55 -23.01 7.57 39.61
C GLU A 55 -23.74 6.49 38.74
N GLU A 56 -24.17 6.80 37.51
CA GLU A 56 -24.82 5.81 36.62
C GLU A 56 -23.96 5.33 35.42
N GLU A 57 -22.74 5.84 35.23
CA GLU A 57 -21.84 5.39 34.14
C GLU A 57 -20.69 4.46 34.60
N GLU A 58 -20.57 4.14 35.89
CA GLU A 58 -19.53 3.18 36.39
C GLU A 58 -20.04 1.72 36.53
N GLU A 59 -21.32 1.40 36.31
CA GLU A 59 -21.84 0.02 36.39
C GLU A 59 -21.95 -0.72 35.04
N GLU A 60 -21.66 -0.09 33.89
CA GLU A 60 -21.64 -0.77 32.57
C GLU A 60 -20.23 -1.16 32.06
N GLU A 61 -19.13 -0.80 32.74
CA GLU A 61 -17.77 -1.19 32.35
C GLU A 61 -17.23 -2.47 33.05
N GLU A 62 -17.92 -3.04 34.04
CA GLU A 62 -17.46 -4.28 34.71
C GLU A 62 -18.00 -5.60 34.11
N GLU A 63 -18.90 -5.57 33.10
CA GLU A 63 -19.38 -6.81 32.43
C GLU A 63 -18.69 -7.16 31.10
N GLU A 64 -17.79 -6.32 30.56
CA GLU A 64 -17.03 -6.64 29.33
C GLU A 64 -15.60 -7.17 29.57
N GLU A 65 -15.06 -7.13 30.80
CA GLU A 65 -13.72 -7.67 31.10
C GLU A 65 -13.69 -9.18 31.42
N GLU A 66 -14.83 -9.88 31.59
CA GLU A 66 -14.83 -11.33 31.87
C GLU A 66 -14.89 -12.23 30.61
N GLU A 67 -15.03 -11.69 29.38
CA GLU A 67 -14.99 -12.51 28.13
C GLU A 67 -13.62 -12.49 27.41
N GLU A 68 -12.64 -11.68 27.81
CA GLU A 68 -11.30 -11.66 27.17
C GLU A 68 -10.23 -12.55 27.85
N GLU A 69 -10.45 -13.07 29.06
CA GLU A 69 -9.44 -13.93 29.74
C GLU A 69 -9.47 -15.42 29.32
N GLU A 70 -10.44 -15.90 28.53
CA GLU A 70 -10.46 -17.31 28.07
C GLU A 70 -9.81 -17.58 26.69
N GLU A 71 -9.33 -16.55 25.95
CA GLU A 71 -8.66 -16.75 24.65
C GLU A 71 -7.11 -16.68 24.68
N GLU A 72 -6.47 -16.36 25.81
CA GLU A 72 -4.99 -16.25 25.88
C GLU A 72 -4.24 -17.55 26.29
N GLU A 73 -4.92 -18.63 26.71
CA GLU A 73 -4.23 -19.86 27.17
C GLU A 73 -3.98 -20.97 26.11
N GLU A 74 -4.33 -20.79 24.83
CA GLU A 74 -4.11 -21.83 23.78
C GLU A 74 -3.08 -21.49 22.69
N VAL A 75 -2.17 -20.53 22.91
CA VAL A 75 -1.14 -20.16 21.90
C VAL A 75 0.29 -20.18 22.46
N ALA A 76 0.66 -21.21 23.23
CA ALA A 76 2.01 -21.33 23.79
C ALA A 76 2.69 -22.72 23.64
N GLU A 77 2.25 -23.58 22.71
CA GLU A 77 2.93 -24.87 22.45
C GLU A 77 2.92 -25.28 20.96
N ASP A 78 3.62 -24.56 20.06
CA ASP A 78 4.02 -25.16 18.77
C ASP A 78 5.18 -24.40 18.08
N GLU A 79 6.27 -24.10 18.81
CA GLU A 79 7.46 -23.41 18.25
C GLU A 79 8.78 -24.18 18.41
N GLU A 80 8.73 -25.52 18.45
CA GLU A 80 9.92 -26.35 18.28
C GLU A 80 9.59 -27.60 17.45
N GLU A 81 9.85 -27.56 16.14
CA GLU A 81 10.51 -28.65 15.39
C GLU A 81 10.49 -28.40 13.87
N GLU A 82 11.64 -28.72 13.26
CA GLU A 82 11.92 -29.02 11.84
C GLU A 82 12.79 -28.01 11.08
N GLU A 83 14.08 -28.01 11.47
CA GLU A 83 15.18 -28.10 10.50
C GLU A 83 15.26 -29.53 9.91
N GLU A 84 15.91 -29.65 8.76
CA GLU A 84 16.25 -30.85 7.95
C GLU A 84 15.34 -31.09 6.73
N GLU A 85 15.79 -30.65 5.54
CA GLU A 85 16.38 -31.49 4.45
C GLU A 85 15.24 -31.97 3.50
N GLU A 86 15.30 -31.99 2.18
CA GLU A 86 16.33 -32.46 1.25
C GLU A 86 15.83 -32.17 -0.20
N ASP A 87 16.73 -32.35 -1.17
CA ASP A 87 16.57 -32.20 -2.62
C ASP A 87 15.41 -32.98 -3.30
N ASP A 88 15.15 -32.55 -4.54
CA ASP A 88 14.94 -33.36 -5.75
C ASP A 88 13.60 -33.38 -6.51
N ASP A 89 13.82 -33.29 -7.83
CA ASP A 89 13.06 -33.70 -9.01
C ASP A 89 11.94 -32.82 -9.58
N ASP A 90 12.36 -32.09 -10.63
CA ASP A 90 11.59 -31.74 -11.83
C ASP A 90 10.81 -32.95 -12.37
N ASP A 91 9.49 -32.83 -12.48
CA ASP A 91 8.70 -33.68 -13.39
C ASP A 91 7.79 -32.76 -14.22
N ASP A 92 8.28 -32.52 -15.42
CA ASP A 92 7.68 -31.88 -16.58
C ASP A 92 6.58 -32.83 -17.11
N ASP A 93 5.30 -32.46 -17.04
CA ASP A 93 4.31 -33.17 -17.87
C ASP A 93 3.08 -32.31 -18.25
N ASP A 94 2.84 -32.38 -19.55
CA ASP A 94 1.92 -31.66 -20.43
C ASP A 94 0.46 -32.10 -20.16
N ASP A 95 -0.41 -31.20 -19.67
CA ASP A 95 -1.82 -31.53 -19.37
C ASP A 95 -2.73 -31.10 -20.54
N ASP A 96 -3.08 -32.09 -21.36
CA ASP A 96 -4.10 -32.08 -22.40
C ASP A 96 -5.50 -32.20 -21.75
N ASP A 97 -6.30 -31.13 -21.82
CA ASP A 97 -7.64 -31.01 -21.21
C ASP A 97 -8.68 -31.91 -21.90
N GLU A 98 -8.84 -33.17 -21.45
CA GLU A 98 -10.00 -34.00 -21.78
C GLU A 98 -11.16 -33.88 -20.75
N PRO A 99 -12.42 -33.85 -21.21
CA PRO A 99 -13.58 -33.62 -20.34
C PRO A 99 -13.92 -34.80 -19.43
N VAL A 100 -14.30 -34.44 -18.20
CA VAL A 100 -14.66 -35.31 -17.05
C VAL A 100 -15.61 -36.45 -17.42
N GLY A 101 -15.04 -37.62 -17.73
CA GLY A 101 -15.78 -38.86 -17.97
C GLY A 101 -16.41 -39.43 -16.69
N ARG A 102 -17.67 -39.84 -16.79
CA ARG A 102 -18.44 -40.52 -15.73
C ARG A 102 -17.66 -41.71 -15.14
N PHE A 103 -17.54 -41.72 -13.81
CA PHE A 103 -16.93 -42.79 -13.02
C PHE A 103 -17.64 -44.14 -13.23
N THR A 104 -17.10 -44.98 -14.10
CA THR A 104 -17.55 -46.37 -14.29
C THR A 104 -16.37 -47.34 -14.25
N SER A 105 -15.63 -47.42 -13.15
CA SER A 105 -14.87 -48.63 -12.80
C SER A 105 -14.38 -48.55 -11.35
N GLY A 106 -14.83 -49.49 -10.50
CA GLY A 106 -14.44 -49.63 -9.10
C GLY A 106 -13.02 -50.17 -8.89
N LYS A 107 -12.04 -49.69 -9.66
CA LYS A 107 -10.63 -49.86 -9.33
C LYS A 107 -10.21 -48.61 -8.58
N GLU A 108 -9.72 -48.77 -7.35
CA GLU A 108 -9.10 -47.71 -6.56
C GLU A 108 -8.00 -47.06 -7.41
N LYS A 109 -8.32 -45.91 -8.02
CA LYS A 109 -7.29 -45.06 -8.63
C LYS A 109 -6.42 -44.62 -7.47
N LYS A 110 -5.17 -45.08 -7.43
CA LYS A 110 -4.11 -44.51 -6.61
C LYS A 110 -4.20 -42.99 -6.82
N GLY A 111 -4.66 -42.26 -5.81
CA GLY A 111 -4.87 -40.82 -5.93
C GLY A 111 -3.60 -40.16 -6.45
N TYR A 112 -3.74 -39.18 -7.34
CA TYR A 112 -2.61 -38.37 -7.79
C TYR A 112 -1.83 -37.90 -6.56
N LYS A 113 -0.55 -38.28 -6.48
CA LYS A 113 0.31 -37.84 -5.38
C LYS A 113 0.34 -36.31 -5.41
N GLY A 114 -0.15 -35.67 -4.36
CA GLY A 114 0.06 -34.23 -4.12
C GLY A 114 -1.18 -33.33 -4.11
N LYS A 115 -2.35 -33.75 -4.63
CA LYS A 115 -3.55 -32.89 -4.66
C LYS A 115 -4.74 -33.50 -3.91
N GLY A 116 -5.35 -32.73 -3.00
CA GLY A 116 -6.56 -33.10 -2.25
C GLY A 116 -6.33 -33.53 -0.81
N VAL A 117 -7.38 -34.05 -0.16
CA VAL A 117 -7.41 -34.43 1.26
C VAL A 117 -6.36 -35.51 1.61
N LEU A 118 -5.91 -36.27 0.61
CA LEU A 118 -4.89 -37.31 0.73
C LEU A 118 -3.46 -36.81 0.45
N SER A 119 -3.27 -35.52 0.16
CA SER A 119 -1.94 -34.94 -0.02
C SER A 119 -1.18 -34.93 1.30
N LYS A 120 0.13 -35.22 1.28
CA LYS A 120 1.00 -35.07 2.46
C LYS A 120 0.95 -33.63 3.03
N ASN A 121 0.72 -32.66 2.15
CA ASN A 121 0.63 -31.24 2.51
C ASN A 121 -0.80 -30.81 2.88
N TRP A 122 -1.76 -31.74 2.96
CA TRP A 122 -3.15 -31.41 3.29
C TRP A 122 -3.27 -30.77 4.67
N SER A 123 -2.52 -31.23 5.68
CA SER A 123 -2.54 -30.64 7.02
C SER A 123 -2.11 -29.16 6.99
N GLN A 124 -1.03 -28.84 6.25
CA GLN A 124 -0.56 -27.47 6.09
C GLN A 124 -1.53 -26.63 5.26
N SER A 125 -2.07 -27.19 4.17
CA SER A 125 -3.09 -26.52 3.35
C SER A 125 -4.37 -26.26 4.15
N LYS A 126 -4.81 -27.21 4.98
CA LYS A 126 -5.97 -27.08 5.86
C LYS A 126 -5.72 -26.01 6.92
N LYS A 127 -4.55 -26.01 7.59
CA LYS A 127 -4.15 -24.93 8.52
C LYS A 127 -4.20 -23.57 7.81
N LYS A 128 -3.65 -23.44 6.60
CA LYS A 128 -3.69 -22.20 5.79
C LYS A 128 -5.11 -21.79 5.39
N THR A 129 -5.94 -22.72 4.93
CA THR A 129 -7.33 -22.44 4.55
C THR A 129 -8.16 -22.03 5.76
N LEU A 130 -7.99 -22.69 6.91
CA LEU A 130 -8.66 -22.32 8.16
C LEU A 130 -8.19 -20.94 8.64
N ALA A 131 -6.88 -20.65 8.58
CA ALA A 131 -6.36 -19.33 8.92
C ALA A 131 -6.88 -18.23 7.97
N GLY A 132 -7.09 -18.56 6.69
CA GLY A 132 -7.73 -17.66 5.72
C GLY A 132 -9.21 -17.45 6.01
N LEU A 133 -9.95 -18.52 6.31
CA LEU A 133 -11.36 -18.47 6.67
C LEU A 133 -11.57 -17.66 7.95
N LYS A 134 -10.75 -17.86 8.98
CA LYS A 134 -10.78 -17.09 10.25
C LYS A 134 -10.57 -15.59 10.04
N LYS A 135 -9.90 -15.17 8.97
CA LYS A 135 -9.67 -13.75 8.64
C LYS A 135 -10.86 -13.09 7.94
N LEU A 136 -11.85 -13.85 7.49
CA LEU A 136 -13.06 -13.30 6.90
C LEU A 136 -14.01 -12.81 8.01
N PRO A 137 -14.76 -11.72 7.79
CA PRO A 137 -15.89 -11.35 8.65
C PRO A 137 -16.84 -12.54 8.87
N GLY A 138 -17.43 -12.66 10.06
CA GLY A 138 -18.27 -13.81 10.44
C GLY A 138 -19.39 -14.13 9.44
N GLU A 139 -20.05 -13.11 8.88
CA GLU A 139 -21.07 -13.29 7.83
C GLU A 139 -20.53 -13.95 6.56
N LEU A 140 -19.30 -13.61 6.16
CA LEU A 140 -18.64 -14.19 5.00
C LEU A 140 -18.13 -15.60 5.30
N GLN A 141 -17.70 -15.89 6.53
CA GLN A 141 -17.39 -17.26 6.95
C GLN A 141 -18.64 -18.15 6.82
N LEU A 142 -19.78 -17.67 7.32
CA LEU A 142 -21.07 -18.38 7.23
C LEU A 142 -21.49 -18.58 5.78
N HIS A 143 -21.37 -17.55 4.94
CA HIS A 143 -21.67 -17.66 3.52
C HIS A 143 -20.72 -18.64 2.79
N ALA A 144 -19.42 -18.61 3.13
CA ALA A 144 -18.44 -19.52 2.56
C ALA A 144 -18.71 -20.99 2.96
N ALA A 145 -19.09 -21.22 4.21
CA ALA A 145 -19.47 -22.54 4.71
C ALA A 145 -20.81 -23.03 4.13
N SER A 146 -21.77 -22.12 3.91
CA SER A 146 -23.10 -22.45 3.42
C SER A 146 -23.14 -22.70 1.90
N PHE A 147 -22.20 -22.11 1.15
CA PHE A 147 -22.22 -22.15 -0.32
C PHE A 147 -20.84 -22.45 -0.95
N PRO A 148 -20.16 -23.54 -0.58
CA PRO A 148 -18.85 -23.88 -1.14
C PRO A 148 -18.89 -24.09 -2.65
N ASP A 149 -19.97 -24.71 -3.17
CA ASP A 149 -20.15 -24.91 -4.62
C ASP A 149 -20.30 -23.58 -5.38
N ARG A 150 -20.97 -22.60 -4.76
CA ARG A 150 -21.12 -21.27 -5.34
C ARG A 150 -19.78 -20.55 -5.37
N LEU A 151 -18.99 -20.62 -4.30
CA LEU A 151 -17.63 -20.07 -4.27
C LEU A 151 -16.74 -20.71 -5.32
N LEU A 152 -16.80 -22.03 -5.48
CA LEU A 152 -16.04 -22.75 -6.52
C LEU A 152 -16.48 -22.29 -7.92
N SER A 153 -17.78 -22.19 -8.16
CA SER A 153 -18.34 -21.70 -9.43
C SER A 153 -17.91 -20.26 -9.75
N VAL A 154 -17.98 -19.36 -8.77
CA VAL A 154 -17.52 -17.96 -8.90
C VAL A 154 -16.02 -17.92 -9.17
N THR A 155 -15.23 -18.74 -8.48
CA THR A 155 -13.78 -18.83 -8.67
C THR A 155 -13.44 -19.32 -10.08
N ASN A 156 -14.10 -20.38 -10.56
CA ASN A 156 -13.89 -20.92 -11.91
C ASN A 156 -14.31 -19.91 -13.00
N THR A 157 -15.47 -19.28 -12.84
CA THR A 157 -15.96 -18.25 -13.77
C THR A 157 -15.01 -17.06 -13.81
N THR A 158 -14.49 -16.63 -12.66
CA THR A 158 -13.53 -15.53 -12.57
C THR A 158 -12.20 -15.92 -13.21
N LYS A 159 -11.73 -17.16 -13.01
CA LYS A 159 -10.51 -17.72 -13.61
C LYS A 159 -10.60 -17.79 -15.13
N GLU A 160 -11.73 -18.24 -15.66
CA GLU A 160 -12.00 -18.28 -17.10
C GLU A 160 -12.03 -16.85 -17.67
N TRP A 161 -12.78 -15.95 -17.03
CA TRP A 161 -12.86 -14.55 -17.43
C TRP A 161 -11.47 -13.88 -17.44
N LEU A 162 -10.67 -14.06 -16.39
CA LEU A 162 -9.31 -13.50 -16.30
C LEU A 162 -8.39 -14.09 -17.37
N SER A 163 -8.50 -15.38 -17.66
CA SER A 163 -7.69 -16.02 -18.71
C SER A 163 -8.03 -15.48 -20.10
N ASN A 164 -9.32 -15.24 -20.37
CA ASN A 164 -9.82 -14.75 -21.65
C ASN A 164 -9.59 -13.24 -21.85
N ASN A 165 -9.69 -12.44 -20.77
CA ASN A 165 -9.67 -10.97 -20.85
C ASN A 165 -8.35 -10.34 -20.38
N LYS A 166 -7.55 -11.05 -19.56
CA LYS A 166 -6.31 -10.55 -18.96
C LYS A 166 -5.21 -11.61 -19.12
N PRO A 167 -4.73 -11.85 -20.36
CA PRO A 167 -3.74 -12.89 -20.64
C PRO A 167 -2.43 -12.66 -19.85
N VAL A 168 -1.63 -13.71 -19.73
CA VAL A 168 -0.30 -13.60 -19.12
C VAL A 168 0.51 -12.60 -19.94
N ILE A 169 1.12 -11.64 -19.25
CA ILE A 169 1.91 -10.60 -19.90
C ILE A 169 3.32 -11.13 -20.15
N THR A 170 3.76 -11.07 -21.40
CA THR A 170 5.14 -11.35 -21.80
C THR A 170 6.04 -10.12 -21.57
N MET A 171 7.36 -10.33 -21.48
CA MET A 171 8.32 -9.22 -21.39
C MET A 171 8.25 -8.27 -22.58
N ASP A 172 8.00 -8.79 -23.79
CA ASP A 172 7.83 -7.96 -24.98
C ASP A 172 6.56 -7.11 -24.92
N THR A 173 5.48 -7.65 -24.37
CA THR A 173 4.26 -6.87 -24.11
C THR A 173 4.55 -5.73 -23.13
N LEU A 174 5.32 -5.97 -22.07
CA LEU A 174 5.71 -4.91 -21.13
C LEU A 174 6.57 -3.85 -21.80
N ARG A 175 7.59 -4.27 -22.56
CA ARG A 175 8.45 -3.35 -23.30
C ARG A 175 7.66 -2.49 -24.27
N SER A 176 6.67 -3.06 -24.97
CA SER A 176 5.80 -2.32 -25.89
C SER A 176 4.88 -1.31 -25.21
N ARG A 177 4.67 -1.44 -23.89
CA ARG A 177 3.85 -0.50 -23.09
C ARG A 177 4.66 0.58 -22.43
N LEU A 178 5.99 0.43 -22.33
CA LEU A 178 6.83 1.50 -21.83
C LEU A 178 6.58 2.72 -22.71
N PRO A 179 6.36 3.90 -22.11
CA PRO A 179 6.13 5.10 -22.89
C PRO A 179 7.33 5.31 -23.81
N SER A 180 7.07 5.37 -25.12
CA SER A 180 8.02 5.93 -26.06
C SER A 180 8.09 7.43 -25.81
N ALA A 181 9.27 8.03 -25.93
CA ALA A 181 9.38 9.49 -25.98
C ALA A 181 8.48 10.00 -27.11
N GLU A 182 7.38 10.65 -26.75
CA GLU A 182 6.52 11.36 -27.71
C GLU A 182 7.15 12.74 -27.89
N TYR A 183 7.79 12.95 -29.05
CA TYR A 183 8.34 14.24 -29.37
C TYR A 183 7.22 15.21 -29.75
N ASP A 184 7.14 16.36 -29.07
CA ASP A 184 6.19 17.43 -29.36
C ASP A 184 6.90 18.78 -29.59
N GLU A 185 6.15 19.88 -29.65
CA GLU A 185 6.73 21.22 -29.86
C GLU A 185 7.62 21.70 -28.70
N VAL A 186 7.52 21.07 -27.52
CA VAL A 186 8.22 21.44 -26.28
C VAL A 186 9.31 20.43 -25.92
N TRP A 187 9.12 19.16 -26.25
CA TRP A 187 10.05 18.06 -26.00
C TRP A 187 10.52 17.44 -27.33
N GLY A 188 11.68 17.85 -27.82
CA GLY A 188 12.30 17.33 -29.03
C GLY A 188 13.38 16.29 -28.77
N GLU A 189 14.00 15.81 -29.86
CA GLU A 189 15.12 14.86 -29.81
C GLU A 189 16.34 15.47 -29.08
N GLU A 190 16.55 16.78 -29.21
CA GLU A 190 17.64 17.48 -28.51
C GLU A 190 17.43 17.50 -26.99
N GLU A 191 16.20 17.71 -26.52
CA GLU A 191 15.86 17.67 -25.09
C GLU A 191 15.96 16.25 -24.51
N GLU A 192 15.55 15.24 -25.27
CA GLU A 192 15.70 13.83 -24.88
C GLU A 192 17.19 13.44 -24.83
N GLU A 193 17.99 13.83 -25.83
CA GLU A 193 19.44 13.58 -25.82
C GLU A 193 20.10 14.34 -24.66
N ALA A 194 19.69 15.58 -24.38
CA ALA A 194 20.16 16.34 -23.23
C ALA A 194 19.75 15.70 -21.90
N LEU A 195 18.53 15.15 -21.80
CA LEU A 195 18.08 14.39 -20.64
C LEU A 195 18.95 13.15 -20.45
N LEU A 196 19.12 12.33 -21.49
CA LEU A 196 19.97 11.14 -21.47
C LEU A 196 21.42 11.48 -21.13
N ALA A 197 21.95 12.59 -21.63
CA ALA A 197 23.28 13.09 -21.29
C ALA A 197 23.35 13.62 -19.83
N SER A 198 22.26 14.17 -19.30
CA SER A 198 22.13 14.63 -17.92
C SER A 198 21.98 13.50 -16.90
N PHE A 199 21.69 12.28 -17.39
CA PHE A 199 21.77 11.03 -16.63
C PHE A 199 23.07 10.28 -16.98
N PRO A 200 24.25 10.80 -16.56
CA PRO A 200 25.53 10.17 -16.86
C PRO A 200 25.54 8.72 -16.38
N GLU A 201 26.36 7.88 -17.02
CA GLU A 201 26.59 6.50 -16.56
C GLU A 201 27.05 6.45 -15.10
N ASP A 202 27.68 7.53 -14.63
CA ASP A 202 28.14 7.75 -13.26
C ASP A 202 27.08 8.42 -12.35
N ASP A 203 25.82 8.56 -12.78
CA ASP A 203 24.76 9.07 -11.92
C ASP A 203 24.66 8.17 -10.67
N VAL A 204 24.84 8.78 -9.52
CA VAL A 204 24.95 8.09 -8.24
C VAL A 204 23.69 7.27 -7.96
N TYR A 205 22.52 7.79 -8.31
CA TYR A 205 21.26 7.09 -8.11
C TYR A 205 21.15 5.89 -9.06
N ARG A 206 21.53 6.03 -10.32
CA ARG A 206 21.59 4.94 -11.30
C ARG A 206 22.56 3.85 -10.84
N VAL A 207 23.78 4.23 -10.44
CA VAL A 207 24.78 3.30 -9.90
C VAL A 207 24.20 2.59 -8.68
N TYR A 208 23.55 3.31 -7.77
CA TYR A 208 22.90 2.72 -6.61
C TYR A 208 21.81 1.70 -7.00
N VAL A 209 20.93 2.03 -7.94
CA VAL A 209 19.85 1.13 -8.43
C VAL A 209 20.44 -0.12 -9.08
N LEU A 210 21.51 0.02 -9.87
CA LEU A 210 22.14 -1.11 -10.58
C LEU A 210 23.02 -1.97 -9.67
N THR A 211 23.70 -1.37 -8.68
CA THR A 211 24.66 -2.07 -7.81
C THR A 211 24.02 -2.69 -6.57
N LYS A 212 22.89 -2.14 -6.10
CA LYS A 212 22.09 -2.75 -5.03
C LYS A 212 21.33 -3.95 -5.61
N THR A 213 22.09 -5.02 -5.89
CA THR A 213 21.63 -6.31 -6.40
C THR A 213 20.40 -6.81 -5.64
N TYR A 214 19.28 -6.93 -6.35
CA TYR A 214 18.18 -7.89 -6.17
C TYR A 214 17.63 -8.11 -4.75
N GLY A 215 17.71 -7.09 -3.90
CA GLY A 215 16.82 -6.96 -2.75
C GLY A 215 15.43 -6.46 -3.13
N SER A 216 15.13 -6.33 -4.44
CA SER A 216 13.77 -6.05 -4.91
C SER A 216 12.87 -7.05 -4.22
N THR A 217 12.07 -6.54 -3.28
CA THR A 217 11.25 -7.41 -2.48
C THR A 217 10.41 -8.22 -3.46
N THR A 218 10.33 -9.54 -3.25
CA THR A 218 9.50 -10.42 -4.08
C THR A 218 8.07 -9.87 -4.21
N ASN A 219 7.64 -9.08 -3.22
CA ASN A 219 6.40 -8.33 -3.19
C ASN A 219 6.31 -7.22 -4.25
N TYR A 220 7.35 -6.41 -4.46
CA TYR A 220 7.34 -5.35 -5.49
C TYR A 220 7.10 -5.94 -6.88
N LEU A 221 7.91 -6.93 -7.29
CA LEU A 221 7.77 -7.57 -8.60
C LEU A 221 6.43 -8.31 -8.73
N SER A 222 5.94 -8.93 -7.66
CA SER A 222 4.63 -9.59 -7.66
C SER A 222 3.50 -8.59 -7.89
N MET A 223 3.46 -7.51 -7.10
CA MET A 223 2.51 -6.42 -7.26
C MET A 223 2.63 -5.79 -8.65
N TRP A 224 3.84 -5.46 -9.10
CA TRP A 224 4.09 -4.82 -10.38
C TRP A 224 3.52 -5.63 -11.55
N ARG A 225 3.77 -6.94 -11.58
CA ARG A 225 3.24 -7.83 -12.62
C ARG A 225 1.71 -7.95 -12.55
N LYS A 226 1.13 -8.02 -11.35
CA LYS A 226 -0.35 -8.04 -11.17
C LYS A 226 -0.98 -6.76 -11.70
N ILE A 227 -0.44 -5.59 -11.34
CA ILE A 227 -0.94 -4.28 -11.77
C ILE A 227 -0.85 -4.17 -13.30
N CYS A 228 0.31 -4.49 -13.89
CA CYS A 228 0.48 -4.52 -15.34
C CYS A 228 -0.55 -5.41 -16.03
N ARG A 229 -0.78 -6.62 -15.48
CA ARG A 229 -1.71 -7.61 -16.04
C ARG A 229 -3.16 -7.15 -15.97
N LEU A 230 -3.59 -6.73 -14.79
CA LEU A 230 -5.00 -6.49 -14.51
C LEU A 230 -5.44 -5.11 -14.99
N ARG A 231 -4.59 -4.10 -14.79
CA ARG A 231 -4.90 -2.69 -15.10
C ARG A 231 -4.26 -2.16 -16.35
N GLY A 232 -3.31 -2.88 -16.95
CA GLY A 232 -2.68 -2.42 -18.18
C GLY A 232 -1.68 -1.29 -18.01
N CYS A 233 -1.37 -0.88 -16.77
CA CYS A 233 -0.46 0.22 -16.45
C CYS A 233 0.67 -0.23 -15.51
N PHE A 234 1.70 0.60 -15.38
CA PHE A 234 2.77 0.42 -14.41
C PHE A 234 2.41 1.07 -13.07
N PRO A 235 2.87 0.52 -11.93
CA PRO A 235 2.70 1.16 -10.62
C PRO A 235 3.19 2.62 -10.59
N GLU A 236 4.27 2.92 -11.30
CA GLU A 236 4.85 4.26 -11.44
C GLU A 236 3.96 5.22 -12.25
N GLN A 237 3.04 4.70 -13.06
CA GLN A 237 2.00 5.52 -13.69
C GLN A 237 0.89 5.89 -12.70
N ILE A 238 0.82 5.25 -11.54
CA ILE A 238 -0.11 5.59 -10.45
C ILE A 238 0.61 6.49 -9.44
N ILE A 239 1.80 6.08 -8.99
CA ILE A 239 2.67 6.79 -8.06
C ILE A 239 3.91 7.25 -8.83
N GLY A 240 3.77 8.38 -9.52
CA GLY A 240 4.86 8.99 -10.27
C GLY A 240 4.59 10.44 -10.63
N ALA A 241 5.54 11.04 -11.34
CA ALA A 241 5.57 12.47 -11.65
C ALA A 241 4.30 12.97 -12.37
N LYS A 242 3.67 12.17 -13.24
CA LYS A 242 2.41 12.53 -13.92
C LYS A 242 1.30 12.92 -12.92
N HIS A 243 1.28 12.28 -11.76
CA HIS A 243 0.32 12.54 -10.70
C HIS A 243 0.89 13.37 -9.55
N TYR A 244 2.10 13.91 -9.71
CA TYR A 244 2.87 14.62 -8.68
C TYR A 244 3.13 13.74 -7.44
N LEU A 245 3.20 12.43 -7.61
CA LEU A 245 3.41 11.49 -6.53
C LEU A 245 4.81 10.90 -6.62
N GLU A 246 5.41 10.64 -5.48
CA GLU A 246 6.69 9.93 -5.37
C GLU A 246 6.64 9.04 -4.13
N TYR A 247 7.34 7.91 -4.15
CA TYR A 247 7.41 7.05 -2.98
C TYR A 247 8.18 7.75 -1.86
N GLY A 248 7.58 7.78 -0.66
CA GLY A 248 8.02 8.63 0.44
C GLY A 248 9.20 8.12 1.25
N GLU A 249 9.53 6.82 1.17
CA GLU A 249 10.72 6.30 1.85
C GLU A 249 11.97 6.70 1.07
N GLN A 250 12.93 7.27 1.78
CA GLN A 250 14.16 7.81 1.21
C GLN A 250 15.34 6.95 1.62
N VAL A 251 16.32 6.84 0.72
CA VAL A 251 17.57 6.15 0.96
C VAL A 251 18.76 7.04 0.62
N GLU A 252 19.79 6.95 1.45
CA GLU A 252 21.06 7.65 1.22
C GLU A 252 21.84 6.92 0.13
N VAL A 253 21.89 7.49 -1.06
CA VAL A 253 22.61 6.90 -2.22
C VAL A 253 24.08 7.28 -2.26
N GLU A 254 24.40 8.46 -1.73
CA GLU A 254 25.75 8.93 -1.43
C GLU A 254 25.68 9.81 -0.18
N ARG A 255 26.82 10.05 0.47
CA ARG A 255 26.91 10.79 1.72
C ARG A 255 26.18 12.15 1.66
N GLY A 256 25.03 12.21 2.33
CA GLY A 256 24.15 13.39 2.40
C GLY A 256 23.19 13.56 1.22
N VAL A 257 23.20 12.67 0.23
CA VAL A 257 22.30 12.67 -0.92
C VAL A 257 21.21 11.63 -0.70
N TRP A 258 19.99 12.10 -0.43
CA TRP A 258 18.81 11.27 -0.22
C TRP A 258 17.96 11.26 -1.48
N LYS A 259 17.52 10.07 -1.86
CA LYS A 259 16.63 9.83 -3.00
C LYS A 259 15.54 8.83 -2.61
N PRO A 260 14.39 8.80 -3.29
CA PRO A 260 13.38 7.78 -3.05
C PRO A 260 13.96 6.38 -3.19
N ASP A 261 13.63 5.47 -2.27
CA ASP A 261 14.08 4.08 -2.39
C ASP A 261 13.37 3.42 -3.59
N PRO A 262 14.12 2.93 -4.60
CA PRO A 262 13.53 2.18 -5.70
C PRO A 262 12.86 0.87 -5.25
N ASN A 263 13.15 0.38 -4.03
CA ASN A 263 12.57 -0.84 -3.47
C ASN A 263 11.45 -0.50 -2.50
N TRP A 264 10.21 -0.54 -2.99
CA TRP A 264 9.07 -0.31 -2.12
C TRP A 264 8.93 -1.40 -1.06
N THR A 265 8.58 -1.00 0.17
CA THR A 265 8.41 -1.93 1.27
C THR A 265 7.27 -2.93 1.02
N LYS A 266 7.35 -4.09 1.67
CA LYS A 266 6.34 -5.15 1.57
C LYS A 266 4.93 -4.63 1.90
N ASN A 267 4.80 -3.83 2.95
CA ASN A 267 3.51 -3.31 3.38
C ASN A 267 2.98 -2.29 2.37
N PHE A 268 3.82 -1.36 1.90
CA PHE A 268 3.45 -0.43 0.84
C PHE A 268 2.92 -1.16 -0.41
N CYS A 269 3.68 -2.15 -0.89
CA CYS A 269 3.29 -2.95 -2.05
C CYS A 269 1.95 -3.66 -1.82
N LYS A 270 1.76 -4.26 -0.63
CA LYS A 270 0.53 -4.98 -0.29
C LYS A 270 -0.68 -4.06 -0.28
N VAL A 271 -0.59 -2.88 0.34
CA VAL A 271 -1.71 -1.93 0.43
C VAL A 271 -2.02 -1.34 -0.93
N LEU A 272 -0.99 -0.96 -1.71
CA LEU A 272 -1.20 -0.49 -3.07
C LEU A 272 -1.82 -1.57 -3.96
N GLU A 273 -1.39 -2.83 -3.83
CA GLU A 273 -2.00 -3.95 -4.55
C GLU A 273 -3.51 -4.05 -4.25
N VAL A 274 -3.91 -3.94 -2.98
CA VAL A 274 -5.33 -3.94 -2.57
C VAL A 274 -6.08 -2.82 -3.28
N LEU A 275 -5.54 -1.59 -3.20
CA LEU A 275 -6.13 -0.42 -3.81
C LEU A 275 -6.24 -0.63 -5.31
N VAL A 276 -5.18 -0.97 -6.02
CA VAL A 276 -5.19 -1.04 -7.48
C VAL A 276 -6.10 -2.17 -7.99
N ILE A 277 -6.04 -3.36 -7.38
CA ILE A 277 -6.80 -4.52 -7.86
C ILE A 277 -8.27 -4.38 -7.51
N SER A 278 -8.59 -3.92 -6.31
CA SER A 278 -9.98 -3.90 -5.84
C SER A 278 -10.65 -2.55 -6.04
N SER A 279 -9.90 -1.48 -6.35
CA SER A 279 -10.42 -0.13 -6.27
C SER A 279 -11.71 0.04 -7.08
N PRO A 280 -12.72 0.69 -6.48
CA PRO A 280 -13.90 1.14 -7.19
C PRO A 280 -13.63 2.15 -8.31
N CYS A 281 -12.40 2.67 -8.43
CA CYS A 281 -11.95 3.48 -9.58
C CYS A 281 -11.93 2.69 -10.90
N GLY A 282 -12.11 1.36 -10.88
CA GLY A 282 -12.13 0.53 -12.07
C GLY A 282 -10.80 0.62 -12.82
N ASP A 283 -10.84 0.97 -14.11
CA ASP A 283 -9.64 1.16 -14.93
C ASP A 283 -9.13 2.62 -14.93
N ASN A 284 -9.80 3.53 -14.22
CA ASN A 284 -9.34 4.92 -14.09
C ASN A 284 -8.27 5.05 -13.00
N MET A 285 -7.03 4.72 -13.34
CA MET A 285 -5.90 4.83 -12.41
C MET A 285 -5.49 6.28 -12.14
N GLY A 286 -5.85 7.23 -13.01
CA GLY A 286 -5.64 8.66 -12.78
C GLY A 286 -6.50 9.19 -11.62
N LEU A 287 -7.72 8.67 -11.47
CA LEU A 287 -8.57 8.93 -10.31
C LEU A 287 -7.98 8.33 -9.02
N LEU A 288 -7.45 7.10 -9.07
CA LEU A 288 -6.77 6.51 -7.92
C LEU A 288 -5.54 7.35 -7.50
N GLY A 289 -4.73 7.79 -8.47
CA GLY A 289 -3.62 8.72 -8.23
C GLY A 289 -4.09 10.05 -7.62
N LEU A 290 -5.23 10.59 -8.08
CA LEU A 290 -5.83 11.78 -7.46
C LEU A 290 -6.22 11.53 -6.00
N PHE A 291 -6.84 10.38 -5.67
CA PHE A 291 -7.17 10.07 -4.29
C PHE A 291 -5.94 9.93 -3.41
N ILE A 292 -4.89 9.23 -3.86
CA ILE A 292 -3.63 9.11 -3.11
C ILE A 292 -3.05 10.51 -2.85
N ARG A 293 -2.97 11.36 -3.87
CA ARG A 293 -2.49 12.74 -3.74
C ARG A 293 -3.34 13.57 -2.77
N TYR A 294 -4.66 13.46 -2.87
CA TYR A 294 -5.58 14.20 -2.00
C TYR A 294 -5.44 13.75 -0.53
N THR A 295 -5.23 12.45 -0.30
CA THR A 295 -4.93 11.91 1.04
C THR A 295 -3.66 12.53 1.62
N VAL A 296 -2.54 12.47 0.89
CA VAL A 296 -1.28 13.08 1.35
C VAL A 296 -1.48 14.57 1.61
N ALA A 297 -2.19 15.28 0.72
CA ALA A 297 -2.45 16.71 0.86
C ALA A 297 -3.25 17.07 2.11
N CYS A 298 -4.28 16.29 2.45
CA CYS A 298 -5.06 16.50 3.67
C CYS A 298 -4.20 16.29 4.91
N TYR A 299 -3.33 15.29 4.91
CA TYR A 299 -2.47 14.96 6.03
C TYR A 299 -1.43 16.06 6.34
N ILE A 300 -0.83 16.67 5.31
CA ILE A 300 0.18 17.73 5.48
C ILE A 300 -0.39 19.16 5.44
N ASP A 301 -1.73 19.33 5.47
CA ASP A 301 -2.46 20.59 5.24
C ASP A 301 -1.98 21.35 3.98
N ARG A 302 -1.73 20.63 2.88
CA ARG A 302 -1.44 21.27 1.59
C ARG A 302 -2.74 21.76 0.97
N ARG A 303 -2.92 23.08 0.99
CA ARG A 303 -4.17 23.72 0.57
C ARG A 303 -4.31 23.92 -0.94
N MET A 304 -3.28 23.54 -1.70
CA MET A 304 -3.26 23.55 -3.14
C MET A 304 -3.04 22.12 -3.62
N VAL A 305 -4.04 21.56 -4.31
CA VAL A 305 -3.97 20.22 -4.91
C VAL A 305 -4.40 20.32 -6.37
N PRO A 306 -3.55 19.90 -7.33
CA PRO A 306 -3.97 19.82 -8.72
C PRO A 306 -5.08 18.76 -8.87
N VAL A 307 -6.31 19.14 -9.18
CA VAL A 307 -7.43 18.17 -9.35
C VAL A 307 -7.68 17.83 -10.83
N HIS A 308 -7.23 18.69 -11.74
CA HIS A 308 -7.56 18.68 -13.17
C HIS A 308 -6.90 17.55 -13.99
N ASN A 309 -5.85 16.90 -13.49
CA ASN A 309 -5.09 15.88 -14.22
C ASN A 309 -5.64 14.44 -14.06
N SER A 310 -6.85 14.28 -13.54
CA SER A 310 -7.37 12.96 -13.17
C SER A 310 -8.04 12.21 -14.33
N GLU A 311 -8.17 12.82 -15.52
CA GLU A 311 -8.90 12.26 -16.68
C GLU A 311 -10.33 11.80 -16.31
N THR A 312 -10.87 12.30 -15.19
CA THR A 312 -12.13 11.83 -14.60
C THR A 312 -13.34 12.24 -15.42
N GLY A 313 -13.27 13.38 -16.12
CA GLY A 313 -14.41 13.95 -16.86
C GLY A 313 -15.60 14.33 -15.97
N HIS A 314 -15.46 14.23 -14.64
CA HIS A 314 -16.53 14.50 -13.70
C HIS A 314 -16.55 15.97 -13.31
N LYS A 315 -17.66 16.65 -13.63
CA LYS A 315 -17.90 18.07 -13.30
C LYS A 315 -17.68 18.44 -11.83
N PHE A 316 -17.79 17.48 -10.91
CA PHE A 316 -17.52 17.71 -9.50
C PHE A 316 -16.06 18.14 -9.27
N PHE A 317 -15.11 17.48 -9.93
CA PHE A 317 -13.69 17.80 -9.80
C PHE A 317 -13.32 19.13 -10.44
N ASP A 318 -14.05 19.56 -11.48
CA ASP A 318 -13.89 20.90 -12.07
C ASP A 318 -14.25 21.99 -11.05
N VAL A 319 -15.41 21.83 -10.38
CA VAL A 319 -15.88 22.76 -9.35
C VAL A 319 -14.95 22.76 -8.13
N LEU A 320 -14.46 21.58 -7.72
CA LEU A 320 -13.49 21.46 -6.64
C LEU A 320 -12.17 22.14 -6.98
N GLY A 321 -11.63 21.88 -8.18
CA GLY A 321 -10.38 22.50 -8.66
C GLY A 321 -10.49 24.02 -8.82
N GLU A 322 -11.64 24.53 -9.26
CA GLU A 322 -11.92 25.96 -9.29
C GLU A 322 -11.95 26.57 -7.88
N SER A 323 -12.61 25.91 -6.94
CA SER A 323 -12.70 26.37 -5.55
C SER A 323 -11.33 26.42 -4.87
N ILE A 324 -10.48 25.39 -5.06
CA ILE A 324 -9.10 25.36 -4.57
C ILE A 324 -8.29 26.55 -5.12
N ARG A 325 -8.39 26.83 -6.43
CA ARG A 325 -7.67 27.97 -7.04
C ARG A 325 -8.17 29.33 -6.55
N LEU A 326 -9.47 29.49 -6.32
CA LEU A 326 -10.04 30.74 -5.84
C LEU A 326 -9.59 31.08 -4.42
N GLU A 327 -9.50 30.07 -3.55
CA GLU A 327 -9.06 30.26 -2.17
C GLU A 327 -7.55 30.49 -2.07
N LYS A 328 -6.73 30.07 -3.05
CA LYS A 328 -5.27 30.29 -3.06
C LYS A 328 -4.59 29.87 -1.74
N GLY A 329 -5.08 28.79 -1.14
CA GLY A 329 -4.58 28.28 0.13
C GLY A 329 -4.97 29.08 1.39
N THR A 330 -5.98 29.96 1.33
CA THR A 330 -6.49 30.64 2.54
C THR A 330 -7.24 29.68 3.47
N LYS A 331 -7.93 28.67 2.91
CA LYS A 331 -8.75 27.70 3.64
C LYS A 331 -8.16 26.28 3.59
N PRO A 332 -8.37 25.46 4.63
CA PRO A 332 -8.06 24.02 4.61
C PRO A 332 -8.87 23.28 3.53
N LEU A 333 -8.30 22.20 2.96
CA LEU A 333 -8.98 21.39 1.95
C LEU A 333 -10.34 20.86 2.42
N LYS A 334 -10.45 20.44 3.68
CA LYS A 334 -11.71 19.98 4.29
C LYS A 334 -12.83 21.02 4.21
N GLU A 335 -12.53 22.30 4.43
CA GLU A 335 -13.53 23.36 4.34
C GLU A 335 -13.94 23.63 2.90
N ILE A 336 -12.96 23.60 1.98
CA ILE A 336 -13.21 23.76 0.54
C ILE A 336 -14.08 22.62 0.02
N GLY A 337 -13.70 21.37 0.32
CA GLY A 337 -14.42 20.16 -0.05
C GLY A 337 -15.85 20.16 0.48
N ARG A 338 -16.04 20.48 1.76
CA ARG A 338 -17.37 20.63 2.38
C ARG A 338 -18.22 21.67 1.65
N GLY A 339 -17.69 22.87 1.40
CA GLY A 339 -18.41 23.93 0.68
C GLY A 339 -18.81 23.53 -0.74
N VAL A 340 -17.95 22.78 -1.45
CA VAL A 340 -18.25 22.24 -2.78
C VAL A 340 -19.37 21.20 -2.72
N ARG A 341 -19.33 20.27 -1.74
CA ARG A 341 -20.38 19.25 -1.55
C ARG A 341 -21.73 19.86 -1.17
N GLU A 342 -21.74 20.85 -0.29
CA GLU A 342 -22.94 21.62 0.07
C GLU A 342 -23.51 22.35 -1.15
N GLY A 343 -22.65 23.06 -1.88
CA GLY A 343 -23.03 23.74 -3.12
C GLY A 343 -23.58 22.80 -4.19
N TRP A 344 -23.03 21.57 -4.28
CA TRP A 344 -23.51 20.52 -5.17
C TRP A 344 -24.92 20.05 -4.78
N THR A 345 -25.13 19.76 -3.50
CA THR A 345 -26.41 19.27 -2.97
C THR A 345 -27.50 20.34 -3.05
N ASN A 346 -27.17 21.60 -2.77
CA ASN A 346 -28.09 22.74 -2.87
C ASN A 346 -28.61 22.98 -4.29
N ARG A 347 -27.89 22.49 -5.32
CA ARG A 347 -28.36 22.50 -6.72
C ARG A 347 -29.29 21.33 -7.04
N GLY A 348 -29.64 20.50 -6.06
CA GLY A 348 -30.45 19.28 -6.24
C GLY A 348 -29.69 18.15 -6.94
N LEU A 349 -28.36 18.20 -6.99
CA LEU A 349 -27.54 17.15 -7.60
C LEU A 349 -27.15 16.11 -6.56
N ARG A 350 -27.28 14.82 -6.92
CA ARG A 350 -26.76 13.73 -6.08
C ARG A 350 -25.23 13.81 -6.04
N LEU A 351 -24.66 13.68 -4.84
CA LEU A 351 -23.21 13.61 -4.67
C LEU A 351 -22.67 12.35 -5.36
N PRO A 352 -21.66 12.49 -6.25
CA PRO A 352 -21.01 11.35 -6.84
C PRO A 352 -20.24 10.57 -5.76
N TRP A 353 -19.99 9.30 -6.05
CA TRP A 353 -19.27 8.40 -5.14
C TRP A 353 -17.89 8.98 -4.75
N ASP A 354 -17.17 9.54 -5.70
CA ASP A 354 -15.84 10.12 -5.50
C ASP A 354 -15.84 11.25 -4.48
N ALA A 355 -16.89 12.07 -4.47
CA ALA A 355 -17.05 13.16 -3.51
C ALA A 355 -17.18 12.63 -2.07
N ARG A 356 -17.85 11.48 -1.90
CA ARG A 356 -17.98 10.81 -0.60
C ARG A 356 -16.65 10.23 -0.14
N VAL A 357 -15.84 9.71 -1.06
CA VAL A 357 -14.48 9.25 -0.72
C VAL A 357 -13.63 10.41 -0.24
N LEU A 358 -13.63 11.54 -0.94
CA LEU A 358 -12.90 12.74 -0.50
C LEU A 358 -13.34 13.19 0.89
N GLU A 359 -14.64 13.16 1.17
CA GLU A 359 -15.18 13.46 2.50
C GLU A 359 -14.64 12.51 3.57
N GLN A 360 -14.61 11.20 3.31
CA GLN A 360 -14.05 10.23 4.26
C GLN A 360 -12.54 10.41 4.46
N ILE A 361 -11.80 10.77 3.40
CA ILE A 361 -10.38 11.13 3.51
C ILE A 361 -10.20 12.35 4.42
N GLU A 362 -10.99 13.40 4.23
CA GLU A 362 -10.92 14.63 5.03
C GLU A 362 -11.27 14.41 6.51
N LEU A 363 -12.21 13.51 6.80
CA LEU A 363 -12.57 13.14 8.17
C LEU A 363 -11.44 12.37 8.84
N LEU A 364 -10.98 11.27 8.22
CA LEU A 364 -9.91 10.42 8.74
C LEU A 364 -8.58 11.18 8.91
N ALA A 365 -8.23 12.04 7.94
CA ALA A 365 -7.01 12.84 8.04
C ALA A 365 -7.08 13.86 9.19
N ALA A 366 -8.27 14.38 9.49
CA ALA A 366 -8.46 15.29 10.64
C ALA A 366 -8.38 14.54 11.98
N GLU A 367 -8.88 13.30 12.04
CA GLU A 367 -8.73 12.40 13.20
C GLU A 367 -7.24 12.15 13.47
N GLU A 368 -6.47 11.70 12.48
CA GLU A 368 -5.03 11.43 12.65
C GLU A 368 -4.19 12.69 12.93
N ALA A 369 -4.54 13.83 12.31
CA ALA A 369 -3.84 15.08 12.55
C ALA A 369 -4.03 15.61 13.99
N ALA A 370 -5.15 15.28 14.63
CA ALA A 370 -5.36 15.60 16.04
C ALA A 370 -4.43 14.78 16.95
N GLU A 371 -4.14 13.52 16.58
CA GLU A 371 -3.23 12.63 17.31
C GLU A 371 -1.76 13.01 17.12
N LEU A 372 -1.35 13.38 15.89
CA LEU A 372 -0.01 13.88 15.59
C LEU A 372 0.17 15.32 16.07
N THR A 373 0.28 15.43 17.39
CA THR A 373 0.57 16.65 18.13
C THR A 373 1.84 17.31 17.54
N ARG A 374 1.66 18.40 16.77
CA ARG A 374 2.68 19.44 16.45
C ARG A 374 3.77 19.09 15.42
N HIS A 375 3.41 18.82 14.17
CA HIS A 375 4.28 19.29 13.09
C HIS A 375 3.81 20.68 12.63
N PRO A 376 4.60 21.75 12.85
CA PRO A 376 4.24 23.07 12.34
C PRO A 376 4.10 22.96 10.83
N ALA A 377 2.91 23.31 10.32
CA ALA A 377 2.64 23.35 8.89
C ALA A 377 3.80 24.06 8.21
N ALA A 378 4.51 23.34 7.34
CA ALA A 378 5.54 23.93 6.51
C ALA A 378 4.87 25.01 5.68
N ARG A 379 4.97 26.27 6.13
CA ARG A 379 4.47 27.42 5.38
C ARG A 379 5.40 27.58 4.19
N ASP A 380 5.04 26.94 3.08
CA ASP A 380 5.62 27.19 1.77
C ASP A 380 5.28 28.62 1.35
N GLN A 381 6.12 29.57 1.78
CA GLN A 381 6.06 30.94 1.30
C GLN A 381 6.96 31.04 0.07
N GLY A 382 6.37 30.87 -1.11
CA GLY A 382 6.89 31.48 -2.34
C GLY A 382 7.46 30.56 -3.42
N GLN A 383 7.17 29.25 -3.40
CA GLN A 383 7.43 28.41 -4.57
C GLN A 383 6.12 28.19 -5.34
N ASP A 384 6.02 28.82 -6.51
CA ASP A 384 4.94 28.58 -7.49
C ASP A 384 5.05 27.19 -8.14
N GLU A 385 6.13 26.44 -7.86
CA GLU A 385 6.32 25.08 -8.36
C GLU A 385 5.48 24.07 -7.58
N VAL A 386 4.75 23.23 -8.31
CA VAL A 386 3.93 22.17 -7.72
C VAL A 386 4.84 21.15 -7.04
N GLN A 387 4.85 21.17 -5.71
CA GLN A 387 5.67 20.28 -4.92
C GLN A 387 5.18 18.83 -5.07
N ILE A 388 6.13 17.90 -5.25
CA ILE A 388 5.87 16.46 -5.28
C ILE A 388 5.32 16.01 -3.91
N TYR A 389 4.37 15.08 -3.93
CA TYR A 389 3.75 14.49 -2.74
C TYR A 389 4.43 13.14 -2.45
N GLN A 390 5.10 13.07 -1.30
CA GLN A 390 5.75 11.86 -0.80
C GLN A 390 4.68 10.92 -0.22
N VAL A 391 4.50 9.75 -0.83
CA VAL A 391 3.49 8.76 -0.45
C VAL A 391 4.10 7.68 0.44
N LEU A 392 3.59 7.56 1.65
CA LEU A 392 3.97 6.55 2.62
C LEU A 392 2.88 5.47 2.73
N THR A 393 3.22 4.34 3.37
CA THR A 393 2.28 3.23 3.60
C THR A 393 1.01 3.70 4.34
N ARG A 394 1.16 4.57 5.35
CA ARG A 394 0.04 5.11 6.13
C ARG A 394 -0.97 5.87 5.27
N ASP A 395 -0.50 6.57 4.23
CA ASP A 395 -1.38 7.36 3.35
C ASP A 395 -2.27 6.43 2.52
N LEU A 396 -1.70 5.31 2.06
CA LEU A 396 -2.45 4.26 1.36
C LEU A 396 -3.44 3.55 2.30
N GLU A 397 -3.07 3.32 3.56
CA GLU A 397 -3.94 2.69 4.57
C GLU A 397 -5.11 3.61 4.96
N LEU A 398 -4.87 4.91 5.10
CA LEU A 398 -5.91 5.92 5.30
C LEU A 398 -6.87 5.93 4.12
N LEU A 399 -6.36 5.97 2.89
CA LEU A 399 -7.20 5.89 1.69
C LEU A 399 -8.02 4.59 1.65
N LEU A 400 -7.41 3.45 2.00
CA LEU A 400 -8.11 2.17 2.04
C LEU A 400 -9.25 2.19 3.08
N ARG A 401 -9.03 2.77 4.27
CA ARG A 401 -10.09 2.98 5.27
C ARG A 401 -11.18 3.93 4.77
N ALA A 402 -10.82 5.02 4.12
CA ALA A 402 -11.77 5.97 3.55
C ALA A 402 -12.70 5.29 2.53
N ILE A 403 -12.14 4.51 1.60
CA ILE A 403 -12.90 3.76 0.60
C ILE A 403 -13.84 2.74 1.27
N LYS A 404 -13.37 2.03 2.30
CA LYS A 404 -14.19 1.06 3.04
C LYS A 404 -15.37 1.71 3.78
N ARG A 405 -15.22 2.94 4.28
CA ARG A 405 -16.32 3.68 4.93
C ARG A 405 -17.42 4.12 3.94
N VAL A 406 -17.12 4.17 2.64
CA VAL A 406 -18.15 4.48 1.62
C VAL A 406 -18.93 3.20 1.27
N GLN A 407 -20.06 3.01 1.95
CA GLN A 407 -20.93 1.82 1.83
C GLN A 407 -21.40 1.50 0.39
N ASP A 408 -21.59 2.53 -0.43
CA ASP A 408 -22.01 2.39 -1.83
C ASP A 408 -20.77 2.26 -2.72
N LEU A 409 -20.16 1.07 -2.84
CA LEU A 409 -19.03 0.87 -3.77
C LEU A 409 -19.45 0.99 -5.26
N GLY A 410 -20.73 1.24 -5.58
CA GLY A 410 -21.23 1.33 -6.94
C GLY A 410 -21.32 0.00 -7.68
N PHE A 411 -21.21 -1.13 -6.97
CA PHE A 411 -21.36 -2.48 -7.51
C PHE A 411 -22.51 -3.20 -6.85
N LEU A 412 -23.09 -4.18 -7.55
CA LEU A 412 -24.11 -5.09 -7.01
C LEU A 412 -23.61 -5.70 -5.69
N ASP A 413 -24.44 -5.55 -4.65
CA ASP A 413 -24.17 -5.87 -3.25
C ASP A 413 -23.46 -7.21 -3.04
N GLY A 414 -22.44 -7.22 -2.17
CA GLY A 414 -21.95 -8.43 -1.51
C GLY A 414 -20.43 -8.67 -1.46
N PHE A 415 -19.60 -7.91 -2.17
CA PHE A 415 -18.14 -8.10 -2.14
C PHE A 415 -17.39 -6.87 -1.65
N THR A 416 -16.67 -7.01 -0.53
CA THR A 416 -15.74 -6.00 -0.01
C THR A 416 -14.51 -5.85 -0.92
N MET A 417 -13.75 -4.78 -0.72
CA MET A 417 -12.44 -4.58 -1.37
C MET A 417 -11.47 -5.75 -1.11
N ALA A 418 -11.46 -6.29 0.11
CA ALA A 418 -10.58 -7.39 0.47
C ALA A 418 -10.97 -8.68 -0.27
N ASP A 419 -12.28 -8.93 -0.41
CA ASP A 419 -12.79 -10.12 -1.10
C ASP A 419 -12.36 -10.14 -2.57
N ARG A 420 -12.50 -9.00 -3.26
CA ARG A 420 -12.09 -8.86 -4.66
C ARG A 420 -10.59 -9.11 -4.83
N GLN A 421 -9.78 -8.56 -3.92
CA GLN A 421 -8.33 -8.74 -4.00
C GLN A 421 -7.97 -10.21 -3.77
N SER A 422 -8.58 -10.85 -2.78
CA SER A 422 -8.31 -12.24 -2.41
C SER A 422 -8.58 -13.19 -3.60
N VAL A 423 -9.75 -13.06 -4.23
CA VAL A 423 -10.13 -13.84 -5.41
C VAL A 423 -9.14 -13.66 -6.56
N ILE A 424 -8.72 -12.43 -6.82
CA ILE A 424 -7.81 -12.12 -7.93
C ILE A 424 -6.35 -12.53 -7.62
N SER A 425 -5.91 -12.38 -6.37
CA SER A 425 -4.52 -12.61 -5.96
C SER A 425 -4.20 -14.09 -5.80
N GLN A 426 -5.14 -14.88 -5.28
CA GLN A 426 -4.96 -16.34 -5.15
C GLN A 426 -4.72 -16.99 -6.52
N TRP A 427 -5.47 -16.57 -7.54
CA TRP A 427 -5.30 -17.06 -8.90
C TRP A 427 -3.95 -16.69 -9.52
N TYR A 428 -3.44 -15.49 -9.24
CA TYR A 428 -2.18 -15.03 -9.81
C TYR A 428 -1.00 -15.96 -9.42
N TRP A 429 -0.97 -16.43 -8.17
CA TRP A 429 0.08 -17.33 -7.68
C TRP A 429 -0.01 -18.74 -8.27
N GLU A 430 -1.22 -19.27 -8.49
CA GLU A 430 -1.41 -20.60 -9.07
C GLU A 430 -0.86 -20.76 -10.48
N ARG A 431 -0.67 -19.66 -11.23
CA ARG A 431 -0.22 -19.70 -12.63
C ARG A 431 1.23 -19.21 -12.83
N VAL A 432 1.70 -18.30 -11.97
CA VAL A 432 3.10 -17.84 -12.03
C VAL A 432 4.07 -18.91 -11.56
N ALA A 433 3.64 -19.83 -10.68
CA ALA A 433 4.44 -20.99 -10.30
C ALA A 433 4.78 -21.93 -11.48
N TRP A 434 4.08 -21.83 -12.61
CA TRP A 434 4.27 -22.69 -13.79
C TRP A 434 5.11 -22.07 -14.92
N VAL A 435 5.51 -20.80 -14.80
CA VAL A 435 6.27 -20.10 -15.87
C VAL A 435 7.60 -19.57 -15.31
N ALA A 436 8.19 -20.28 -14.36
CA ALA A 436 9.63 -20.12 -14.13
C ALA A 436 10.33 -20.82 -15.30
N PRO A 437 11.01 -20.09 -16.21
CA PRO A 437 11.81 -20.75 -17.22
C PRO A 437 12.91 -21.50 -16.49
N ASP A 438 13.13 -22.76 -16.86
CA ASP A 438 14.38 -23.46 -16.66
C ASP A 438 15.52 -22.60 -17.22
N GLN A 439 16.03 -21.70 -16.39
CA GLN A 439 17.31 -21.09 -16.65
C GLN A 439 18.34 -22.06 -16.08
N PRO A 440 19.14 -22.72 -16.94
CA PRO A 440 20.23 -23.54 -16.45
C PRO A 440 21.11 -22.66 -15.56
N ARG A 441 21.26 -23.07 -14.30
CA ARG A 441 22.25 -22.48 -13.40
C ARG A 441 23.62 -22.75 -14.03
N HIS A 442 24.21 -21.72 -14.62
CA HIS A 442 25.55 -21.77 -15.22
C HIS A 442 26.63 -21.42 -14.19
#